data_AF-A0A377ZPR2-F1
#
_entry.id   AF-A0A377ZPR2-F1
#
_cell.length_a   1.000
_cell.length_b   1.000
_cell.length_c   1.000
_cell.angle_alpha   90.00
_cell.angle_beta   90.00
_cell.angle_gamma   90.00
#
_symmetry.space_group_name_H-M   'P 1'
#
loop_
_entity.id
_entity.type
_entity.pdbx_description
1 polymer ?
#
loop_
_entity_poly.entity_id
_entity_poly.type
_entity_poly.pdbx_seq_one_letter_code
_entity_poly.pdbx_strand_id
1 'polypeptide(L)'
;MIDTIRDEQNTLLGFAKITRDISEQKAINDRIAWMARYDALTGLPNRVEFFERVEKLITGNDARRFAIFTIDLDKFKEINDLQGHLIGDQLLQRVAGAVLKTLQKEEMVARFGGDEFVAVKPFSDEGEVDAFAARLWHCFSGKQTFAATEVVLSASIGISVYPEDGTDINTILSNSDLAMYRAKSSLDHKICWYEREMDDKTRQRNMMAADIRRGIHAGSFAPLSGYPQHQRS
;
A
#
# COMPACT_ATOMS: atom_id res chain seq x y z
N MET A 1 10.43 26.94 34.94
CA MET A 1 10.06 27.97 35.93
C MET A 1 11.36 28.50 36.51
N ILE A 2 11.48 29.82 36.72
CA ILE A 2 12.64 30.43 37.35
C ILE A 2 12.14 31.00 38.66
N ASP A 3 12.64 30.46 39.76
CA ASP A 3 12.22 30.86 41.10
C ASP A 3 13.30 31.75 41.72
N THR A 4 12.88 32.83 42.37
CA THR A 4 13.78 33.72 43.10
C THR A 4 14.10 33.14 44.47
N ILE A 5 15.37 33.02 44.80
CA ILE A 5 15.84 32.67 46.14
C ILE A 5 16.10 33.97 46.89
N ARG A 6 15.52 34.10 48.09
CA ARG A 6 15.65 35.28 48.97
C ARG A 6 16.09 34.86 50.37
N ASP A 7 16.76 35.76 51.10
CA ASP A 7 17.11 35.56 52.52
C ASP A 7 15.92 35.87 53.46
N GLU A 8 16.14 35.71 54.78
CA GLU A 8 15.14 35.99 55.82
C GLU A 8 14.73 37.48 55.90
N GLN A 9 15.56 38.38 55.38
CA GLN A 9 15.24 39.82 55.25
C GLN A 9 14.60 40.18 53.90
N ASN A 10 14.23 39.17 53.09
CA ASN A 10 13.63 39.29 51.77
C ASN A 10 14.56 39.89 50.69
N THR A 11 15.87 39.91 50.93
CA THR A 11 16.89 40.33 49.95
C THR A 11 17.06 39.26 48.89
N LEU A 12 17.15 39.64 47.61
CA LEU A 12 17.36 38.70 46.51
C LEU A 12 18.77 38.09 46.57
N LEU A 13 18.85 36.78 46.77
CA LEU A 13 20.11 36.02 46.80
C LEU A 13 20.47 35.43 45.44
N GLY A 14 19.48 35.09 44.60
CA GLY A 14 19.72 34.54 43.28
C GLY A 14 18.49 33.95 42.62
N PHE A 15 18.71 33.19 41.54
CA PHE A 15 17.66 32.53 40.77
C PHE A 15 17.97 31.04 40.66
N ALA A 16 16.98 30.20 40.93
CA ALA A 16 17.02 28.78 40.62
C ALA A 16 16.23 28.52 39.33
N LYS A 17 16.80 27.68 38.45
CA LYS A 17 16.11 27.19 37.26
C LYS A 17 16.21 25.68 37.19
N ILE A 18 15.06 25.02 37.25
CA ILE A 18 14.97 23.59 36.95
C ILE A 18 14.68 23.46 35.45
N THR A 19 15.54 22.73 34.75
CA THR A 19 15.34 22.35 33.35
C THR A 19 15.14 20.84 33.30
N ARG A 20 14.06 20.39 32.68
CA ARG A 20 13.81 18.97 32.42
C ARG A 20 14.28 18.67 31.01
N ASP A 21 15.17 17.70 30.86
CA ASP A 21 15.49 17.15 29.55
C ASP A 21 14.28 16.36 29.05
N ILE A 22 13.72 16.80 27.92
CA ILE A 22 12.58 16.16 27.26
C ILE A 22 12.97 15.56 25.90
N SER A 23 14.27 15.47 25.61
CA SER A 23 14.78 15.05 24.31
C SER A 23 14.35 13.62 23.96
N GLU A 24 14.47 12.68 24.91
CA GLU A 24 14.02 11.29 24.73
C GLU A 24 12.50 11.20 24.52
N GLN A 25 11.72 11.91 25.35
CA GLN A 25 10.27 11.90 25.24
C GLN A 25 9.81 12.49 23.89
N LYS A 26 10.47 13.56 23.43
CA LYS A 26 10.19 14.16 22.14
C LYS A 26 10.53 13.21 21.00
N ALA A 27 11.70 12.56 21.04
CA ALA A 27 12.10 11.57 20.04
C ALA A 27 11.13 10.38 19.97
N ILE A 28 10.66 9.89 21.11
CA ILE A 28 9.63 8.84 21.19
C ILE A 28 8.32 9.32 20.56
N ASN A 29 7.85 10.52 20.92
CA ASN A 29 6.61 11.06 20.38
C ASN A 29 6.69 11.29 18.87
N ASP A 30 7.81 11.82 18.38
CA ASP A 30 8.07 12.04 16.96
C ASP A 30 8.11 10.68 16.22
N ARG A 31 8.70 9.64 16.84
CA ARG A 31 8.71 8.29 16.28
C ARG A 31 7.32 7.67 16.22
N ILE A 32 6.50 7.83 17.26
CA ILE A 32 5.11 7.36 17.30
C ILE A 32 4.30 8.06 16.19
N ALA A 33 4.42 9.38 16.08
CA ALA A 33 3.74 10.17 15.06
C ALA A 33 4.16 9.72 13.64
N TRP A 34 5.45 9.40 13.45
CA TRP A 34 5.94 8.87 12.19
C TRP A 34 5.37 7.47 11.90
N MET A 35 5.39 6.54 12.87
CA MET A 35 4.85 5.19 12.68
C MET A 35 3.33 5.16 12.41
N ALA A 36 2.60 6.17 12.87
CA ALA A 36 1.19 6.32 12.56
C ALA A 36 0.92 6.59 11.07
N ARG A 37 1.91 7.12 10.33
CA ARG A 37 1.76 7.60 8.95
C ARG A 37 2.65 6.87 7.93
N TYR A 38 3.67 6.15 8.39
CA TYR A 38 4.65 5.49 7.52
C TYR A 38 4.82 4.01 7.88
N ASP A 39 5.08 3.19 6.86
CA ASP A 39 5.42 1.77 7.00
C ASP A 39 6.83 1.62 7.59
N ALA A 40 6.93 0.88 8.68
CA ALA A 40 8.19 0.76 9.43
C ALA A 40 9.30 0.02 8.66
N LEU A 41 8.93 -0.88 7.74
CA LEU A 41 9.90 -1.66 6.96
C LEU A 41 10.49 -0.85 5.81
N THR A 42 9.62 -0.18 5.03
CA THR A 42 9.99 0.47 3.77
C THR A 42 10.20 1.98 3.88
N GLY A 43 9.66 2.61 4.92
CA GLY A 43 9.67 4.07 5.07
C GLY A 43 8.71 4.81 4.13
N LEU A 44 7.93 4.10 3.31
CA LEU A 44 6.87 4.69 2.50
C LEU A 44 5.69 5.11 3.38
N PRO A 45 4.87 6.08 2.93
CA PRO A 45 3.52 6.28 3.45
C PRO A 45 2.77 4.97 3.68
N ASN A 46 2.00 4.88 4.76
CA ASN A 46 1.12 3.76 5.02
C ASN A 46 -0.29 4.05 4.47
N ARG A 47 -1.21 3.11 4.70
CA ARG A 47 -2.62 3.25 4.31
C ARG A 47 -3.27 4.52 4.86
N VAL A 48 -2.98 4.91 6.10
CA VAL A 48 -3.59 6.10 6.74
C VAL A 48 -3.16 7.37 6.02
N GLU A 49 -1.86 7.56 5.79
CA GLU A 49 -1.34 8.72 5.05
C GLU A 49 -1.90 8.79 3.63
N PHE A 50 -1.99 7.66 2.95
CA PHE A 50 -2.54 7.60 1.59
C PHE A 50 -3.99 8.09 1.54
N PHE A 51 -4.85 7.57 2.43
CA PHE A 51 -6.26 7.95 2.47
C PHE A 51 -6.43 9.44 2.76
N GLU A 52 -5.70 9.98 3.75
CA GLU A 52 -5.73 11.42 4.04
C GLU A 52 -5.26 12.26 2.86
N ARG A 53 -4.24 11.81 2.12
CA ARG A 53 -3.73 12.51 0.94
C ARG A 53 -4.77 12.57 -0.17
N VAL A 54 -5.42 11.44 -0.46
CA VAL A 54 -6.45 11.36 -1.50
C VAL A 54 -7.72 12.13 -1.10
N GLU A 55 -8.14 12.06 0.17
CA GLU A 55 -9.27 12.85 0.66
C GLU A 55 -9.04 14.35 0.49
N LYS A 56 -7.82 14.84 0.73
CA LYS A 56 -7.43 16.23 0.45
C LYS A 56 -7.46 16.58 -1.04
N LEU A 57 -7.20 15.62 -1.93
CA LEU A 57 -7.33 15.84 -3.38
C LEU A 57 -8.80 15.94 -3.80
N ILE A 58 -9.67 15.10 -3.25
CA ILE A 58 -11.11 15.09 -3.54
C ILE A 58 -11.81 16.34 -2.98
N THR A 59 -11.46 16.76 -1.76
CA THR A 59 -12.08 17.91 -1.08
C THR A 59 -11.43 19.25 -1.43
N GLY A 60 -10.33 19.23 -2.19
CA GLY A 60 -9.64 20.43 -2.64
C GLY A 60 -10.50 21.27 -3.58
N ASN A 61 -10.34 22.59 -3.53
CA ASN A 61 -11.09 23.54 -4.37
C ASN A 61 -10.66 23.56 -5.85
N ASP A 62 -9.57 22.90 -6.20
CA ASP A 62 -9.14 22.74 -7.59
C ASP A 62 -9.76 21.46 -8.15
N ALA A 63 -10.49 21.56 -9.27
CA ALA A 63 -10.98 20.41 -10.03
C ALA A 63 -9.80 19.60 -10.62
N ARG A 64 -9.08 18.87 -9.78
CA ARG A 64 -7.88 18.10 -10.17
C ARG A 64 -8.27 16.67 -10.49
N ARG A 65 -7.92 16.25 -11.71
CA ARG A 65 -7.86 14.84 -12.06
C ARG A 65 -6.67 14.20 -11.35
N PHE A 66 -6.85 12.97 -10.89
CA PHE A 66 -5.74 12.18 -10.38
C PHE A 66 -5.96 10.71 -10.70
N ALA A 67 -4.85 9.99 -10.90
CA ALA A 67 -4.85 8.56 -11.11
C ALA A 67 -4.45 7.85 -9.81
N ILE A 68 -5.14 6.76 -9.49
CA ILE A 68 -4.74 5.78 -8.47
C ILE A 68 -4.12 4.59 -9.19
N PHE A 69 -3.05 4.06 -8.62
CA PHE A 69 -2.36 2.88 -9.12
C PHE A 69 -2.34 1.82 -8.02
N THR A 70 -2.93 0.66 -8.24
CA THR A 70 -2.78 -0.51 -7.35
C THR A 70 -1.68 -1.38 -7.91
N ILE A 71 -0.73 -1.77 -7.06
CA ILE A 71 0.46 -2.52 -7.45
C ILE A 71 0.60 -3.73 -6.51
N ASP A 72 0.76 -4.91 -7.09
CA ASP A 72 1.00 -6.16 -6.37
C ASP A 72 2.26 -6.83 -6.92
N LEU A 73 3.17 -7.26 -6.06
CA LEU A 73 4.37 -8.00 -6.49
C LEU A 73 4.02 -9.43 -6.88
N ASP A 74 4.27 -9.77 -8.13
CA ASP A 74 3.99 -11.11 -8.65
C ASP A 74 4.85 -12.15 -7.90
N LYS A 75 4.18 -13.17 -7.37
CA LYS A 75 4.81 -14.34 -6.71
C LYS A 75 5.67 -13.98 -5.48
N PHE A 76 5.42 -12.87 -4.80
CA PHE A 76 6.18 -12.49 -3.60
C PHE A 76 6.15 -13.55 -2.50
N LYS A 77 5.01 -14.23 -2.33
CA LYS A 77 4.90 -15.37 -1.41
C LYS A 77 5.87 -16.50 -1.78
N GLU A 78 5.96 -16.87 -3.05
CA GLU A 78 6.90 -17.92 -3.51
C GLU A 78 8.36 -17.49 -3.26
N ILE A 79 8.67 -16.20 -3.44
CA ILE A 79 10.00 -15.65 -3.12
C ILE A 79 10.30 -15.83 -1.63
N ASN A 80 9.35 -15.50 -0.75
CA ASN A 80 9.51 -15.69 0.70
C ASN A 80 9.66 -17.17 1.08
N ASP A 81 8.86 -18.04 0.49
CA ASP A 81 8.88 -19.47 0.79
C ASP A 81 10.19 -20.12 0.33
N LEU A 82 10.77 -19.66 -0.80
CA LEU A 82 12.02 -20.19 -1.37
C LEU A 82 13.30 -19.57 -0.78
N GLN A 83 13.29 -18.26 -0.52
CA GLN A 83 14.48 -17.48 -0.15
C GLN A 83 14.46 -16.99 1.31
N GLY A 84 13.35 -17.19 2.01
CA GLY A 84 13.13 -16.71 3.37
C GLY A 84 12.65 -15.26 3.44
N HIS A 85 11.92 -14.95 4.52
CA HIS A 85 11.36 -13.61 4.75
C HIS A 85 12.39 -12.48 4.77
N LEU A 86 13.63 -12.75 5.18
CA LEU A 86 14.70 -11.74 5.16
C LEU A 86 14.98 -11.22 3.75
N ILE A 87 14.97 -12.09 2.73
CA ILE A 87 15.16 -11.69 1.34
C ILE A 87 13.93 -10.93 0.83
N GLY A 88 12.72 -11.35 1.21
CA GLY A 88 11.51 -10.60 0.89
C GLY A 88 11.51 -9.19 1.49
N ASP A 89 11.92 -9.05 2.74
CA ASP A 89 12.02 -7.75 3.40
C ASP A 89 13.06 -6.84 2.70
N GLN A 90 14.23 -7.38 2.36
CA GLN A 90 15.25 -6.65 1.60
C GLN A 90 14.75 -6.24 0.20
N LEU A 91 13.96 -7.09 -0.45
CA LEU A 91 13.34 -6.79 -1.73
C LEU A 91 12.37 -5.62 -1.62
N LEU A 92 11.46 -5.65 -0.64
CA LEU A 92 10.52 -4.56 -0.37
C LEU A 92 11.26 -3.24 -0.06
N GLN A 93 12.32 -3.30 0.74
CA GLN A 93 13.15 -2.12 1.05
C GLN A 93 13.86 -1.57 -0.19
N ARG A 94 14.41 -2.43 -1.06
CA ARG A 94 15.08 -1.99 -2.29
C ARG A 94 14.10 -1.35 -3.27
N VAL A 95 12.93 -1.95 -3.44
CA VAL A 95 11.85 -1.39 -4.27
C VAL A 95 11.41 -0.03 -3.74
N ALA A 96 11.14 0.08 -2.44
CA ALA A 96 10.77 1.34 -1.81
C ALA A 96 11.85 2.42 -1.97
N GLY A 97 13.14 2.05 -1.82
CA GLY A 97 14.25 2.95 -2.06
C GLY A 97 14.36 3.43 -3.50
N ALA A 98 14.03 2.58 -4.49
CA ALA A 98 13.98 2.97 -5.90
C ALA A 98 12.80 3.93 -6.19
N VAL A 99 11.63 3.63 -5.61
CA VAL A 99 10.43 4.47 -5.69
C VAL A 99 10.72 5.87 -5.16
N LEU A 100 11.25 5.98 -3.93
CA LEU A 100 11.51 7.27 -3.28
C LEU A 100 12.47 8.17 -4.09
N LYS A 101 13.39 7.58 -4.86
CA LYS A 101 14.32 8.32 -5.75
C LYS A 101 13.67 8.80 -7.05
N THR A 102 12.54 8.21 -7.42
CA THR A 102 11.89 8.41 -8.73
C THR A 102 10.65 9.30 -8.63
N LEU A 103 10.07 9.44 -7.42
CA LEU A 103 8.89 10.27 -7.18
C LEU A 103 9.14 11.74 -7.53
N GLN A 104 8.18 12.32 -8.24
CA GLN A 104 8.14 13.75 -8.55
C GLN A 104 7.19 14.48 -7.59
N LYS A 105 7.09 15.80 -7.74
CA LYS A 105 6.22 16.63 -6.90
C LYS A 105 4.76 16.16 -7.02
N GLU A 106 4.05 16.15 -5.89
CA GLU A 106 2.65 15.72 -5.74
C GLU A 106 2.36 14.23 -5.93
N GLU A 107 3.30 13.44 -6.45
CA GLU A 107 3.22 11.97 -6.52
C GLU A 107 3.45 11.36 -5.14
N MET A 108 2.72 10.27 -4.86
CA MET A 108 2.87 9.51 -3.63
C MET A 108 2.74 8.02 -3.95
N VAL A 109 3.57 7.20 -3.31
CA VAL A 109 3.42 5.74 -3.26
C VAL A 109 3.38 5.34 -1.79
N ALA A 110 2.39 4.53 -1.43
CA ALA A 110 2.19 3.99 -0.11
C ALA A 110 2.30 2.47 -0.14
N ARG A 111 2.71 1.87 0.98
CA ARG A 111 2.63 0.42 1.19
C ARG A 111 1.45 0.12 2.10
N PHE A 112 0.53 -0.72 1.65
CA PHE A 112 -0.67 -1.08 2.40
C PHE A 112 -0.47 -2.29 3.31
N GLY A 113 0.56 -3.09 3.03
CA GLY A 113 0.95 -4.27 3.78
C GLY A 113 1.43 -5.37 2.82
N GLY A 114 2.15 -6.37 3.32
CA GLY A 114 2.64 -7.48 2.47
C GLY A 114 3.41 -6.98 1.25
N ASP A 115 2.93 -7.37 0.07
CA ASP A 115 3.37 -7.01 -1.27
C ASP A 115 2.50 -5.95 -1.97
N GLU A 116 1.54 -5.37 -1.26
CA GLU A 116 0.58 -4.40 -1.82
C GLU A 116 1.09 -2.95 -1.67
N PHE A 117 1.18 -2.27 -2.81
CA PHE A 117 1.50 -0.85 -2.89
C PHE A 117 0.39 -0.10 -3.63
N VAL A 118 0.17 1.16 -3.26
CA VAL A 118 -0.79 2.03 -3.91
C VAL A 118 -0.15 3.38 -4.19
N ALA A 119 -0.29 3.89 -5.41
CA ALA A 119 0.20 5.20 -5.79
C ALA A 119 -0.95 6.16 -6.12
N VAL A 120 -0.69 7.45 -5.97
CA VAL A 120 -1.56 8.52 -6.46
C VAL A 120 -0.73 9.56 -7.20
N LYS A 121 -1.25 10.00 -8.35
CA LYS A 121 -0.68 11.07 -9.16
C LYS A 121 -1.77 12.02 -9.65
N PRO A 122 -1.81 13.27 -9.16
CA PRO A 122 -2.49 14.35 -9.85
C PRO A 122 -1.86 14.58 -11.24
N PHE A 123 -2.68 14.87 -12.24
CA PHE A 123 -2.20 15.08 -13.60
C PHE A 123 -3.09 16.06 -14.38
N SER A 124 -2.54 16.65 -15.45
CA SER A 124 -3.31 17.45 -16.40
C SER A 124 -3.43 16.77 -17.77
N ASP A 125 -2.44 15.95 -18.13
CA ASP A 125 -2.40 15.17 -19.37
C ASP A 125 -2.26 13.66 -19.08
N GLU A 126 -2.95 12.82 -19.85
CA GLU A 126 -2.94 11.35 -19.65
C GLU A 126 -1.56 10.73 -19.92
N GLY A 127 -0.75 11.35 -20.79
CA GLY A 127 0.62 10.93 -21.03
C GLY A 127 1.50 11.05 -19.78
N GLU A 128 1.15 11.90 -18.81
CA GLU A 128 1.82 11.93 -17.51
C GLU A 128 1.54 10.67 -16.68
N VAL A 129 0.33 10.13 -16.77
CA VAL A 129 -0.09 8.92 -16.06
C VAL A 129 0.69 7.73 -16.60
N ASP A 130 0.79 7.61 -17.94
CA ASP A 130 1.60 6.58 -18.60
C ASP A 130 3.09 6.71 -18.24
N ALA A 131 3.62 7.93 -18.25
CA ALA A 131 5.00 8.18 -17.87
C ALA A 131 5.28 7.78 -16.41
N PHE A 132 4.33 8.00 -15.51
CA PHE A 132 4.45 7.56 -14.11
C PHE A 132 4.31 6.04 -13.98
N ALA A 133 3.36 5.43 -14.69
CA ALA A 133 3.20 3.98 -14.74
C ALA A 133 4.49 3.29 -15.20
N ALA A 134 5.16 3.83 -16.24
CA ALA A 134 6.43 3.31 -16.73
C ALA A 134 7.57 3.46 -15.71
N ARG A 135 7.63 4.58 -14.98
CA ARG A 135 8.60 4.78 -13.89
C ARG A 135 8.38 3.82 -12.73
N LEU A 136 7.12 3.61 -12.34
CA LEU A 136 6.75 2.61 -11.33
C LEU A 136 7.14 1.22 -11.82
N TRP A 137 6.75 0.83 -13.03
CA TRP A 137 7.11 -0.44 -13.63
C TRP A 137 8.61 -0.73 -13.55
N HIS A 138 9.46 0.27 -13.83
CA HIS A 138 10.91 0.12 -13.72
C HIS A 138 11.40 -0.12 -12.28
N CYS A 139 10.73 0.45 -11.28
CA CYS A 139 11.03 0.20 -9.87
C CYS A 139 10.59 -1.20 -9.41
N PHE A 140 9.53 -1.73 -10.00
CA PHE A 140 8.85 -2.96 -9.62
C PHE A 140 9.15 -4.16 -10.54
N SER A 141 10.13 -4.04 -11.44
CA SER A 141 10.49 -5.11 -12.37
C SER A 141 12.00 -5.28 -12.54
N GLY A 142 12.39 -6.46 -13.01
CA GLY A 142 13.77 -6.77 -13.36
C GLY A 142 14.49 -7.64 -12.35
N LYS A 143 15.75 -7.98 -12.67
CA LYS A 143 16.58 -8.85 -11.83
C LYS A 143 17.12 -8.10 -10.62
N GLN A 144 16.96 -8.71 -9.45
CA GLN A 144 17.45 -8.21 -8.17
C GLN A 144 18.44 -9.21 -7.60
N THR A 145 19.66 -8.75 -7.32
CA THR A 145 20.73 -9.59 -6.76
C THR A 145 20.90 -9.27 -5.27
N PHE A 146 20.79 -10.31 -4.44
CA PHE A 146 21.01 -10.27 -2.99
C PHE A 146 22.13 -11.25 -2.64
N ALA A 147 23.33 -10.75 -2.34
CA ALA A 147 24.54 -11.56 -2.20
C ALA A 147 24.76 -12.49 -3.41
N ALA A 148 24.49 -13.79 -3.28
CA ALA A 148 24.62 -14.80 -4.34
C ALA A 148 23.26 -15.25 -4.93
N THR A 149 22.14 -14.69 -4.46
CA THR A 149 20.80 -15.05 -4.91
C THR A 149 20.30 -14.04 -5.95
N GLU A 150 19.85 -14.55 -7.10
CA GLU A 150 19.11 -13.76 -8.08
C GLU A 150 17.60 -13.99 -7.93
N VAL A 151 16.85 -12.90 -7.83
CA VAL A 151 15.38 -12.90 -7.80
C VAL A 151 14.90 -12.08 -8.99
N VAL A 152 14.00 -12.65 -9.80
CA VAL A 152 13.33 -11.90 -10.88
C VAL A 152 12.08 -11.27 -10.28
N LEU A 153 12.07 -9.94 -10.21
CA LEU A 153 10.92 -9.17 -9.76
C LEU A 153 10.02 -8.84 -10.94
N SER A 154 8.72 -8.95 -10.71
CA SER A 154 7.65 -8.43 -11.57
C SER A 154 6.52 -7.95 -10.67
N ALA A 155 5.67 -7.08 -11.20
CA ALA A 155 4.47 -6.63 -10.54
C ALA A 155 3.30 -6.59 -11.51
N SER A 156 2.09 -6.49 -10.97
CA SER A 156 0.88 -6.23 -11.73
C SER A 156 0.33 -4.88 -11.29
N ILE A 157 0.09 -3.97 -12.24
CA ILE A 157 -0.33 -2.59 -11.99
C ILE A 157 -1.73 -2.36 -12.58
N GLY A 158 -2.65 -1.92 -11.75
CA GLY A 158 -3.96 -1.40 -12.15
C GLY A 158 -4.01 0.11 -12.04
N ILE A 159 -4.72 0.78 -12.93
CA ILE A 159 -4.85 2.25 -12.96
C ILE A 159 -6.33 2.60 -13.01
N SER A 160 -6.77 3.56 -12.20
CA SER A 160 -8.10 4.19 -12.33
C SER A 160 -8.00 5.70 -12.12
N VAL A 161 -8.97 6.44 -12.67
CA VAL A 161 -8.93 7.90 -12.75
C VAL A 161 -10.10 8.53 -12.00
N TYR A 162 -9.82 9.53 -11.17
CA TYR A 162 -10.82 10.45 -10.64
C TYR A 162 -11.04 11.63 -11.57
N PRO A 163 -12.30 12.05 -11.82
CA PRO A 163 -13.56 11.46 -11.34
C PRO A 163 -14.20 10.40 -12.26
N GLU A 164 -13.59 10.08 -13.40
CA GLU A 164 -14.17 9.28 -14.48
C GLU A 164 -14.55 7.84 -14.05
N ASP A 165 -13.67 7.22 -13.27
CA ASP A 165 -13.82 5.85 -12.79
C ASP A 165 -14.43 5.81 -11.38
N GLY A 166 -14.77 6.95 -10.79
CA GLY A 166 -15.41 7.02 -9.48
C GLY A 166 -15.24 8.38 -8.82
N THR A 167 -16.17 8.73 -7.93
CA THR A 167 -16.18 10.04 -7.26
C THR A 167 -15.80 9.97 -5.78
N ASP A 168 -15.46 8.78 -5.27
CA ASP A 168 -15.00 8.56 -3.90
C ASP A 168 -13.81 7.59 -3.89
N ILE A 169 -13.01 7.67 -2.82
CA ILE A 169 -11.78 6.92 -2.69
C ILE A 169 -11.98 5.40 -2.75
N ASN A 170 -13.07 4.87 -2.18
CA ASN A 170 -13.30 3.44 -2.14
C ASN A 170 -13.64 2.91 -3.54
N THR A 171 -14.46 3.64 -4.29
CA THR A 171 -14.82 3.26 -5.67
C THR A 171 -13.59 3.28 -6.58
N ILE A 172 -12.78 4.34 -6.54
CA ILE A 172 -11.62 4.48 -7.43
C ILE A 172 -10.56 3.44 -7.10
N LEU A 173 -10.27 3.24 -5.80
CA LEU A 173 -9.33 2.21 -5.36
C LEU A 173 -9.81 0.81 -5.76
N SER A 174 -11.10 0.50 -5.55
CA SER A 174 -11.68 -0.79 -5.95
C SER A 174 -11.61 -1.02 -7.46
N ASN A 175 -11.77 0.04 -8.27
CA ASN A 175 -11.69 -0.06 -9.72
C ASN A 175 -10.23 -0.23 -10.19
N SER A 176 -9.27 0.44 -9.54
CA SER A 176 -7.84 0.17 -9.74
C SER A 176 -7.47 -1.27 -9.38
N ASP A 177 -8.02 -1.82 -8.29
CA ASP A 177 -7.79 -3.22 -7.90
C ASP A 177 -8.32 -4.22 -8.95
N LEU A 178 -9.48 -3.93 -9.56
CA LEU A 178 -10.03 -4.76 -10.65
C LEU A 178 -9.10 -4.76 -11.86
N ALA A 179 -8.58 -3.59 -12.24
CA ALA A 179 -7.61 -3.45 -13.32
C ALA A 179 -6.29 -4.18 -12.99
N MET A 180 -5.80 -4.07 -11.75
CA MET A 180 -4.59 -4.78 -11.29
C MET A 180 -4.77 -6.29 -11.35
N TYR A 181 -5.93 -6.79 -10.95
CA TYR A 181 -6.24 -8.22 -11.03
C TYR A 181 -6.27 -8.71 -12.49
N ARG A 182 -6.75 -7.87 -13.42
CA ARG A 182 -6.70 -8.15 -14.86
C ARG A 182 -5.24 -8.23 -15.34
N ALA A 183 -4.38 -7.31 -14.90
CA ALA A 183 -2.95 -7.36 -15.19
C ALA A 183 -2.29 -8.63 -14.61
N LYS A 184 -2.68 -9.05 -13.41
CA LYS A 184 -2.17 -10.27 -12.76
C LYS A 184 -2.57 -11.55 -13.48
N SER A 185 -3.74 -11.55 -14.10
CA SER A 185 -4.25 -12.68 -14.89
C SER A 185 -3.75 -12.67 -16.35
N SER A 186 -3.12 -11.57 -16.78
CA SER A 186 -2.62 -11.39 -18.13
C SER A 186 -1.15 -11.84 -18.23
N LEU A 187 -0.83 -12.52 -19.34
CA LEU A 187 0.55 -12.90 -19.65
C LEU A 187 1.34 -11.75 -20.29
N ASP A 188 0.65 -10.89 -21.06
CA ASP A 188 1.29 -9.88 -21.91
C ASP A 188 1.14 -8.45 -21.37
N HIS A 189 0.16 -8.20 -20.49
CA HIS A 189 -0.15 -6.86 -20.00
C HIS A 189 0.03 -6.78 -18.49
N LYS A 190 1.12 -6.16 -18.06
CA LYS A 190 1.44 -5.96 -16.63
C LYS A 190 0.96 -4.63 -16.07
N ILE A 191 0.47 -3.76 -16.94
CA ILE A 191 -0.17 -2.50 -16.59
C ILE A 191 -1.53 -2.50 -17.29
N CYS A 192 -2.61 -2.28 -16.54
CA CYS A 192 -3.96 -2.24 -17.07
C CYS A 192 -4.70 -1.02 -16.52
N TRP A 193 -5.39 -0.31 -17.40
CA TRP A 193 -6.33 0.75 -17.02
C TRP A 193 -7.67 0.15 -16.61
N TYR A 194 -8.43 0.81 -15.76
CA TYR A 194 -9.78 0.38 -15.47
C TYR A 194 -10.65 0.60 -16.71
N GLU A 195 -11.39 -0.43 -17.09
CA GLU A 195 -12.29 -0.41 -18.23
C GLU A 195 -13.61 -1.01 -17.80
N ARG A 196 -14.62 -0.15 -17.58
CA ARG A 196 -15.92 -0.54 -17.00
C ARG A 196 -16.49 -1.83 -17.62
N GLU A 197 -16.52 -1.93 -18.95
CA GLU A 197 -17.08 -3.11 -19.64
C GLU A 197 -16.28 -4.40 -19.43
N MET A 198 -14.95 -4.31 -19.36
CA MET A 198 -14.09 -5.47 -19.14
C MET A 198 -14.09 -5.90 -17.68
N ASP A 199 -14.14 -4.93 -16.77
CA ASP A 199 -14.01 -5.17 -15.34
C ASP A 199 -15.30 -5.59 -14.67
N ASP A 200 -16.47 -5.37 -15.28
CA ASP A 200 -17.72 -6.00 -14.85
C ASP A 200 -17.66 -7.53 -14.90
N LYS A 201 -17.00 -8.10 -15.93
CA LYS A 201 -16.78 -9.56 -16.05
C LYS A 201 -15.80 -10.06 -15.00
N THR A 202 -14.73 -9.31 -14.75
CA THR A 202 -13.75 -9.60 -13.69
C THR A 202 -14.42 -9.57 -12.32
N ARG A 203 -15.26 -8.57 -12.06
CA ARG A 203 -16.04 -8.42 -10.83
C ARG A 203 -16.97 -9.60 -10.59
N GLN A 204 -17.71 -10.03 -11.62
CA GLN A 204 -18.58 -11.22 -11.52
C GLN A 204 -17.79 -12.49 -11.20
N ARG A 205 -16.66 -12.72 -11.88
CA ARG A 205 -15.76 -13.86 -11.58
C ARG A 205 -15.23 -13.80 -10.15
N ASN A 206 -14.84 -12.62 -9.67
CA ASN A 206 -14.34 -12.43 -8.32
C ASN A 206 -15.41 -12.66 -7.25
N MET A 207 -16.64 -12.22 -7.49
CA MET A 207 -17.77 -12.52 -6.61
C MET A 207 -18.01 -14.02 -6.50
N MET A 208 -18.03 -14.73 -7.63
CA MET A 208 -18.16 -16.19 -7.64
C MET A 208 -17.00 -16.89 -6.90
N ALA A 209 -15.76 -16.46 -7.13
CA ALA A 209 -14.59 -17.02 -6.46
C ALA A 209 -14.57 -16.74 -4.96
N ALA A 210 -14.99 -15.56 -4.53
CA ALA A 210 -15.14 -15.19 -3.13
C ALA A 210 -16.24 -16.02 -2.45
N ASP A 211 -17.36 -16.27 -3.12
CA ASP A 211 -18.43 -17.14 -2.62
C ASP A 211 -17.97 -18.58 -2.46
N ILE A 212 -17.21 -19.12 -3.42
CA ILE A 212 -16.62 -20.46 -3.33
C ILE A 212 -15.62 -20.53 -2.16
N ARG A 213 -14.71 -19.55 -2.03
CA ARG A 213 -13.74 -19.50 -0.92
C ARG A 213 -14.44 -19.36 0.43
N ARG A 214 -15.50 -18.57 0.53
CA ARG A 214 -16.35 -18.46 1.74
C ARG A 214 -17.05 -19.78 2.07
N GLY A 215 -17.58 -20.49 1.08
CA GLY A 215 -18.22 -21.81 1.27
C GLY A 215 -17.24 -22.91 1.70
N ILE A 216 -15.99 -22.86 1.23
CA ILE A 216 -14.92 -23.77 1.64
C ILE A 216 -14.47 -23.46 3.09
N HIS A 217 -14.35 -22.19 3.46
CA HIS A 217 -13.99 -21.80 4.84
C HIS A 217 -15.13 -22.01 5.86
N ALA A 218 -16.39 -22.00 5.43
CA ALA A 218 -17.55 -22.22 6.29
C ALA A 218 -17.94 -23.70 6.47
N GLY A 219 -17.11 -24.65 6.00
CA GLY A 219 -17.37 -26.09 6.17
C GLY A 219 -18.68 -26.58 5.52
N SER A 220 -19.21 -25.87 4.54
CA SER A 220 -20.54 -26.12 3.97
C SER A 220 -20.53 -27.13 2.82
N PHE A 221 -19.70 -28.17 2.91
CA PHE A 221 -19.87 -29.39 2.12
C PHE A 221 -20.10 -30.53 3.10
N ALA A 222 -21.37 -30.88 3.32
CA ALA A 222 -21.71 -32.15 3.95
C ALA A 222 -21.22 -33.29 3.01
N PRO A 223 -20.43 -34.26 3.49
CA PRO A 223 -20.14 -35.45 2.72
C PRO A 223 -21.45 -36.15 2.40
N LEU A 224 -21.73 -36.42 1.13
CA LEU A 224 -22.78 -37.34 0.71
C LEU A 224 -22.43 -38.74 1.23
N SER A 225 -22.87 -39.01 2.45
CA SER A 225 -22.71 -40.28 3.13
C SER A 225 -23.76 -41.26 2.60
N GLY A 226 -23.32 -42.30 1.90
CA GLY A 226 -23.93 -43.62 1.93
C GLY A 226 -25.05 -43.92 0.93
N TYR A 227 -24.69 -44.60 -0.17
CA TYR A 227 -25.62 -45.48 -0.89
C TYR A 227 -25.99 -46.67 0.01
N PRO A 228 -27.29 -47.00 0.22
CA PRO A 228 -27.65 -48.23 0.91
C PRO A 228 -27.37 -49.44 0.01
N GLN A 229 -26.49 -50.32 0.47
CA GLN A 229 -26.32 -51.65 -0.13
C GLN A 229 -27.56 -52.49 0.15
N HIS A 230 -28.23 -52.93 -0.92
CA HIS A 230 -29.24 -53.96 -0.86
C HIS A 230 -28.63 -55.27 -0.30
N GLN A 231 -29.06 -55.67 0.89
CA GLN A 231 -28.96 -57.06 1.32
C GLN A 231 -29.99 -57.89 0.57
N ARG A 232 -29.52 -58.88 -0.20
CA ARG A 232 -30.31 -59.99 -0.72
C ARG A 232 -30.43 -61.05 0.37
N SER A 233 -31.66 -61.45 0.66
CA SER A 233 -32.08 -62.82 1.01
C SER A 233 -33.39 -63.08 0.28
#